data_AF-A0A5C3KD50-F1
#
_entry.id   AF-A0A5C3KD50-F1
#
_cell.length_a   1.000
_cell.length_b   1.000
_cell.length_c   1.000
_cell.angle_alpha   90.00
_cell.angle_beta   90.00
_cell.angle_gamma   90.00
#
_symmetry.space_group_name_H-M   'P 1'
#
loop_
_entity.id
_entity.type
_entity.pdbx_description
1 polymer ?
#
loop_
_entity_poly.entity_id
_entity_poly.type
_entity_poly.pdbx_seq_one_letter_code
_entity_poly.pdbx_strand_id
1 'polypeptide(L)'
;MANHGYISRDGKNLSAWDIASGLVECYGLTTPFAIFLSYTTFLLLRLFRRIDLFEIGRHGVVEHDASLVHHDTPEGQEFAPIEIDRDLLEVFERDAQTEVEIEVEVAGIKTLQKQILLSTFDVARARVRREKECRPVGHIAAEIARGEMAIILAVWEQKVGDKAGAPIEWIKTWLGEERLPEGWRADRQVGLFDTRNRAKAIMNFSADIRKAE
;
A
#
# COMPACT_ATOMS: atom_id res chain seq x y z
N MET A 1 0.20 10.90 4.68
CA MET A 1 1.19 12.02 4.59
C MET A 1 0.57 13.39 4.91
N ALA A 2 -0.43 13.86 4.16
CA ALA A 2 -1.09 15.17 4.39
C ALA A 2 -1.66 15.29 5.82
N ASN A 3 -2.37 14.27 6.31
CA ASN A 3 -2.93 14.22 7.67
C ASN A 3 -1.90 14.43 8.79
N HIS A 4 -0.63 14.13 8.53
CA HIS A 4 0.47 14.27 9.48
C HIS A 4 1.38 15.48 9.18
N GLY A 5 1.14 16.22 8.10
CA GLY A 5 1.89 17.44 7.75
C GLY A 5 3.23 17.20 7.06
N TYR A 6 3.49 16.00 6.55
CA TYR A 6 4.67 15.72 5.70
C TYR A 6 4.56 16.34 4.29
N ILE A 7 3.34 16.66 3.89
CA ILE A 7 2.99 17.49 2.73
C ILE A 7 1.89 18.46 3.18
N SER A 8 1.50 19.41 2.33
CA SER A 8 0.43 20.36 2.65
C SER A 8 -0.82 19.64 3.18
N ARG A 9 -1.32 20.08 4.34
CA ARG A 9 -2.44 19.42 5.05
C ARG A 9 -3.76 19.50 4.29
N ASP A 10 -3.94 20.54 3.48
CA ASP A 10 -5.09 20.69 2.60
C ASP A 10 -4.97 19.85 1.32
N GLY A 11 -3.82 19.21 1.09
CA GLY A 11 -3.55 18.41 -0.09
C GLY A 11 -3.38 19.24 -1.37
N LYS A 12 -3.16 20.55 -1.28
CA LYS A 12 -3.14 21.45 -2.44
C LYS A 12 -1.76 21.97 -2.78
N ASN A 13 -1.62 22.44 -4.02
CA ASN A 13 -0.43 23.15 -4.51
C ASN A 13 0.88 22.37 -4.32
N LEU A 14 0.85 21.06 -4.54
CA LEU A 14 1.99 20.15 -4.37
C LEU A 14 2.82 20.02 -5.65
N SER A 15 4.13 20.12 -5.53
CA SER A 15 5.07 19.72 -6.57
C SER A 15 5.45 18.23 -6.45
N ALA A 16 6.03 17.66 -7.50
CA ALA A 16 6.58 16.30 -7.45
C ALA A 16 7.65 16.16 -6.35
N TRP A 17 8.40 17.23 -6.07
CA TRP A 17 9.38 17.24 -4.99
C TRP A 17 8.73 17.22 -3.61
N ASP A 18 7.63 17.96 -3.39
CA ASP A 18 6.91 17.94 -2.11
C ASP A 18 6.44 16.51 -1.78
N ILE A 19 5.94 15.78 -2.79
CA ILE A 19 5.56 14.37 -2.63
C ILE A 19 6.79 13.48 -2.37
N ALA A 20 7.88 13.66 -3.13
CA ALA A 20 9.09 12.87 -2.95
C ALA A 20 9.70 13.06 -1.56
N SER A 21 9.84 14.31 -1.10
CA SER A 21 10.30 14.63 0.25
C SER A 21 9.39 14.02 1.31
N GLY A 22 8.08 14.16 1.16
CA GLY A 22 7.14 13.57 2.11
C GLY A 22 7.18 12.03 2.15
N LEU A 23 7.43 11.35 1.02
CA LEU A 23 7.63 9.88 1.00
C LEU A 23 8.90 9.47 1.77
N VAL A 24 9.98 10.24 1.62
CA VAL A 24 11.24 10.02 2.36
C VAL A 24 11.02 10.23 3.86
N GLU A 25 10.44 11.37 4.24
CA GLU A 25 10.28 11.75 5.65
C GLU A 25 9.21 10.93 6.38
N CYS A 26 8.10 10.60 5.71
CA CYS A 26 6.99 9.86 6.32
C CYS A 26 7.27 8.36 6.39
N TYR A 27 7.83 7.76 5.32
CA TYR A 27 7.90 6.30 5.17
C TYR A 27 9.32 5.76 5.05
N GLY A 28 10.35 6.62 5.12
CA GLY A 28 11.74 6.18 5.01
C GLY A 28 12.11 5.67 3.62
N LEU A 29 11.40 6.07 2.55
CA LEU A 29 11.83 5.71 1.20
C LEU A 29 13.22 6.32 0.91
N THR A 30 14.04 5.60 0.16
CA THR A 30 15.27 6.18 -0.38
C THR A 30 14.93 7.34 -1.32
N THR A 31 15.70 8.43 -1.28
CA THR A 31 15.47 9.60 -2.13
C THR A 31 15.38 9.28 -3.63
N PRO A 32 16.26 8.44 -4.22
CA PRO A 32 16.14 8.10 -5.64
C PRO A 32 14.82 7.39 -5.97
N PHE A 33 14.35 6.52 -5.08
CA PHE A 33 13.10 5.79 -5.28
C PHE A 33 11.88 6.71 -5.12
N ALA A 34 11.88 7.60 -4.13
CA ALA A 34 10.82 8.59 -3.95
C ALA A 34 10.72 9.58 -5.12
N ILE A 35 11.86 10.02 -5.67
CA ILE A 35 11.93 10.83 -6.89
C ILE A 35 11.33 10.05 -8.06
N PHE A 36 11.76 8.79 -8.25
CA PHE A 36 11.25 7.94 -9.33
C PHE A 36 9.72 7.81 -9.29
N LEU A 37 9.14 7.50 -8.12
CA LEU A 37 7.68 7.35 -7.99
C LEU A 37 6.96 8.68 -8.27
N SER A 38 7.43 9.77 -7.68
CA SER A 38 6.75 11.06 -7.76
C SER A 38 6.84 11.69 -9.16
N TYR A 39 8.03 11.72 -9.76
CA TYR A 39 8.23 12.34 -11.07
C TYR A 39 7.66 11.49 -12.20
N THR A 40 7.74 10.15 -12.11
CA THR A 40 7.08 9.26 -13.09
C THR A 40 5.58 9.46 -13.06
N THR A 41 4.96 9.57 -11.88
CA THR A 41 3.53 9.84 -11.74
C THR A 41 3.14 11.17 -12.40
N PHE A 42 3.88 12.25 -12.14
CA PHE A 42 3.65 13.55 -12.78
C PHE A 42 3.78 13.48 -14.31
N LEU A 43 4.80 12.77 -14.80
CA LEU A 43 5.03 12.59 -16.23
C LEU A 43 3.88 11.82 -16.91
N LEU A 44 3.48 10.68 -16.33
CA LEU A 44 2.39 9.85 -16.86
C LEU A 44 1.05 10.61 -16.84
N LEU A 45 0.81 11.40 -15.79
CA LEU A 45 -0.38 12.24 -15.70
C LEU A 45 -0.30 13.53 -16.55
N ARG A 46 0.86 13.82 -17.16
CA ARG A 46 1.14 15.05 -17.92
C ARG A 46 0.95 16.32 -17.07
N LEU A 47 1.30 16.25 -15.79
CA LEU A 47 1.19 17.35 -14.84
C LEU A 47 2.53 18.09 -14.75
N PHE A 48 2.66 19.20 -15.49
CA PHE A 48 3.85 20.07 -15.51
C PHE A 48 3.69 21.30 -14.60
N ARG A 49 2.86 21.18 -13.57
CA ARG A 49 2.53 22.24 -12.61
C ARG A 49 2.40 21.66 -11.21
N ARG A 50 2.19 22.52 -10.24
CA ARG A 50 1.71 22.10 -8.92
C ARG A 50 0.27 21.58 -9.03
N ILE A 51 -0.07 20.60 -8.20
CA ILE A 51 -1.32 19.84 -8.28
C ILE A 51 -2.00 19.78 -6.92
N ASP A 52 -3.29 19.48 -6.94
CA ASP A 52 -4.00 19.00 -5.76
C ASP A 52 -3.92 17.45 -5.73
N LEU A 53 -3.85 16.84 -4.54
CA LEU A 53 -3.71 15.37 -4.37
C LEU A 53 -4.76 14.58 -5.14
N PHE A 54 -6.00 15.11 -5.19
CA PHE A 54 -7.11 14.51 -5.92
C PHE A 54 -6.77 14.25 -7.40
N GLU A 55 -5.91 15.07 -8.02
CA GLU A 55 -5.56 14.92 -9.43
C GLU A 55 -4.75 13.65 -9.74
N ILE A 56 -4.14 13.03 -8.72
CA ILE A 56 -3.45 11.74 -8.86
C ILE A 56 -4.45 10.60 -9.09
N GLY A 57 -5.69 10.76 -8.61
CA GLY A 57 -6.79 9.79 -8.75
C GLY A 57 -7.42 9.75 -10.15
N ARG A 58 -6.78 10.34 -11.18
CA ARG A 58 -7.28 10.27 -12.55
C ARG A 58 -7.16 8.84 -13.08
N HIS A 59 -8.27 8.31 -13.57
CA HIS A 59 -8.41 6.92 -13.95
C HIS A 59 -7.60 6.52 -15.18
N GLY A 60 -7.10 5.29 -15.17
CA GLY A 60 -6.43 4.65 -16.30
C GLY A 60 -4.97 5.08 -16.50
N VAL A 61 -4.36 5.74 -15.51
CA VAL A 61 -2.96 6.15 -15.56
C VAL A 61 -2.14 5.53 -14.43
N VAL A 62 -2.37 6.00 -13.20
CA VAL A 62 -1.82 5.41 -11.98
C VAL A 62 -2.95 4.79 -11.17
N GLU A 63 -4.05 5.53 -10.98
CA GLU A 63 -5.30 4.94 -10.50
C GLU A 63 -5.81 3.90 -11.49
N HIS A 64 -6.28 2.78 -10.94
CA HIS A 64 -6.81 1.65 -11.69
C HIS A 64 -7.89 0.88 -10.90
N ASP A 65 -8.72 0.15 -11.65
CA ASP A 65 -9.69 -0.81 -11.13
C ASP A 65 -9.01 -1.92 -10.31
N ALA A 66 -9.81 -2.65 -9.51
CA ALA A 66 -9.34 -3.66 -8.57
C ALA A 66 -8.37 -3.10 -7.51
N SER A 67 -8.63 -1.88 -7.05
CA SER A 67 -8.07 -1.34 -5.81
C SER A 67 -8.56 -2.15 -4.61
N LEU A 68 -7.71 -2.34 -3.59
CA LEU A 68 -8.03 -3.24 -2.46
C LEU A 68 -9.11 -2.69 -1.53
N VAL A 69 -9.19 -1.36 -1.39
CA VAL A 69 -10.10 -0.69 -0.44
C VAL A 69 -10.88 0.47 -1.06
N HIS A 70 -10.79 0.63 -2.39
CA HIS A 70 -11.55 1.63 -3.15
C HIS A 70 -12.38 0.92 -4.23
N HIS A 71 -13.53 1.50 -4.55
CA HIS A 71 -14.33 1.06 -5.68
C HIS A 71 -13.65 1.44 -7.00
N ASP A 72 -13.94 0.63 -8.02
CA ASP A 72 -13.56 0.89 -9.40
C ASP A 72 -14.19 2.19 -9.90
N THR A 73 -13.53 2.83 -10.87
CA THR A 73 -14.06 4.07 -11.45
C THR A 73 -15.36 3.77 -12.20
N PRO A 74 -16.47 4.46 -11.86
CA PRO A 74 -17.73 4.29 -12.59
C PRO A 74 -17.57 4.65 -14.07
N GLU A 75 -18.33 3.99 -14.92
CA GLU A 75 -18.25 4.23 -16.37
C GLU A 75 -18.53 5.71 -16.69
N GLY A 76 -17.65 6.31 -17.52
CA GLY A 76 -17.76 7.71 -17.92
C GLY A 76 -17.22 8.73 -16.91
N GLN A 77 -16.72 8.30 -15.74
CA GLN A 77 -16.05 9.18 -14.78
C GLN A 77 -14.55 9.29 -15.06
N GLU A 78 -13.99 10.47 -14.85
CA GLU A 78 -12.54 10.73 -15.01
C GLU A 78 -11.73 10.34 -13.77
N PHE A 79 -12.35 10.41 -12.59
CA PHE A 79 -11.70 10.17 -11.29
C PHE A 79 -12.41 9.06 -10.52
N ALA A 80 -11.64 8.23 -9.83
CA ALA A 80 -12.17 7.22 -8.92
C ALA A 80 -12.83 7.82 -7.68
N PRO A 81 -13.77 7.10 -7.06
CA PRO A 81 -14.17 7.33 -5.67
C PRO A 81 -12.94 7.28 -4.75
N ILE A 82 -12.86 8.21 -3.81
CA ILE A 82 -11.70 8.37 -2.90
C ILE A 82 -11.99 7.84 -1.50
N GLU A 83 -13.24 7.50 -1.22
CA GLU A 83 -13.68 6.99 0.06
C GLU A 83 -13.21 5.55 0.25
N ILE A 84 -12.62 5.28 1.42
CA ILE A 84 -12.29 3.92 1.83
C ILE A 84 -13.59 3.14 2.03
N ASP A 85 -13.77 2.11 1.23
CA ASP A 85 -14.86 1.17 1.40
C ASP A 85 -14.57 0.23 2.59
N ARG A 86 -15.47 0.26 3.58
CA ARG A 86 -15.29 -0.49 4.82
C ARG A 86 -15.47 -1.99 4.63
N ASP A 87 -16.32 -2.42 3.70
CA ASP A 87 -16.54 -3.83 3.42
C ASP A 87 -15.32 -4.42 2.70
N LEU A 88 -14.76 -3.71 1.72
CA LEU A 88 -13.52 -4.09 1.05
C LEU A 88 -12.33 -4.14 2.03
N LEU A 89 -12.22 -3.17 2.94
CA LEU A 89 -11.22 -3.19 4.00
C LEU A 89 -11.39 -4.42 4.91
N GLU A 90 -12.61 -4.73 5.35
CA GLU A 90 -12.87 -5.91 6.17
C GLU A 90 -12.52 -7.23 5.45
N VAL A 91 -12.84 -7.33 4.15
CA VAL A 91 -12.46 -8.52 3.37
C VAL A 91 -10.93 -8.60 3.21
N PHE A 92 -10.26 -7.48 2.99
CA PHE A 92 -8.80 -7.43 2.93
C PHE A 92 -8.15 -7.81 4.27
N GLU A 93 -8.73 -7.42 5.40
CA GLU A 93 -8.29 -7.88 6.74
C GLU A 93 -8.39 -9.40 6.88
N ARG A 94 -9.48 -10.01 6.39
CA ARG A 94 -9.68 -11.47 6.43
C ARG A 94 -8.72 -12.23 5.49
N ASP A 95 -8.20 -11.55 4.47
CA ASP A 95 -7.12 -12.09 3.63
C ASP A 95 -5.78 -12.14 4.37
N ALA A 96 -5.59 -11.52 5.54
CA ALA A 96 -4.39 -11.71 6.35
C ALA A 96 -4.55 -12.92 7.28
N GLN A 97 -3.72 -13.94 7.12
CA GLN A 97 -3.88 -15.21 7.87
C GLN A 97 -2.58 -15.69 8.52
N THR A 98 -1.49 -14.94 8.41
CA THR A 98 -0.20 -15.35 8.97
C THR A 98 -0.14 -15.06 10.48
N GLU A 99 -0.52 -16.03 11.30
CA GLU A 99 -0.44 -15.92 12.76
C GLU A 99 1.00 -16.07 13.27
N VAL A 100 1.40 -15.19 14.21
CA VAL A 100 2.67 -15.22 14.94
C VAL A 100 2.43 -14.97 16.44
N GLU A 101 3.39 -15.37 17.28
CA GLU A 101 3.41 -15.00 18.70
C GLU A 101 4.51 -13.97 18.93
N ILE A 102 4.15 -12.84 19.55
CA ILE A 102 5.07 -11.76 19.91
C ILE A 102 5.16 -11.61 21.42
N GLU A 103 6.34 -11.28 21.92
CA GLU A 103 6.51 -10.91 23.32
C GLU A 103 6.12 -9.45 23.51
N VAL A 104 5.16 -9.19 24.40
CA VAL A 104 4.69 -7.86 24.78
C VAL A 104 4.90 -7.67 26.27
N GLU A 105 5.47 -6.53 26.65
CA GLU A 105 5.64 -6.15 28.04
C GLU A 105 4.48 -5.26 28.50
N VAL A 106 3.70 -5.74 29.47
CA VAL A 106 2.60 -5.00 30.08
C VAL A 106 2.88 -4.85 31.57
N ALA A 107 3.04 -3.62 32.04
CA ALA A 107 3.37 -3.30 33.43
C ALA A 107 4.61 -4.07 33.98
N GLY A 108 5.64 -4.23 33.14
CA GLY A 108 6.87 -4.94 33.51
C GLY A 108 6.80 -6.46 33.38
N ILE A 109 5.66 -7.03 32.96
CA ILE A 109 5.48 -8.47 32.77
C ILE A 109 5.51 -8.79 31.28
N LYS A 110 6.46 -9.65 30.89
CA LYS A 110 6.56 -10.20 29.53
C LYS A 110 5.51 -11.28 29.32
N THR A 111 4.67 -11.11 28.31
CA THR A 111 3.61 -12.05 27.93
C THR A 111 3.68 -12.33 26.43
N LEU A 112 3.34 -13.56 26.03
CA LEU A 112 3.18 -13.88 24.62
C LEU A 112 1.77 -13.53 24.18
N GLN A 113 1.65 -12.79 23.08
CA GLN A 113 0.38 -12.43 22.47
C GLN A 113 0.38 -12.87 21.01
N LYS A 114 -0.78 -13.32 20.55
CA LYS A 114 -1.00 -13.64 19.13
C LYS A 114 -1.13 -12.34 18.34
N GLN A 115 -0.52 -12.31 17.17
CA GLN A 115 -0.65 -11.25 16.19
C GLN A 115 -0.84 -11.86 14.80
N ILE A 116 -1.64 -11.20 13.97
CA ILE A 116 -1.79 -11.57 12.55
C ILE A 116 -0.93 -10.61 11.72
N LEU A 117 -0.13 -11.20 10.83
CA LEU A 117 0.64 -10.49 9.82
C LEU A 117 -0.04 -10.64 8.45
N LEU A 118 0.01 -9.56 7.67
CA LEU A 118 -0.21 -9.55 6.24
C LEU A 118 1.10 -9.94 5.54
N SER A 119 1.22 -11.19 5.11
CA SER A 119 2.39 -11.68 4.36
C SER A 119 2.29 -11.40 2.86
N THR A 120 3.37 -11.67 2.13
CA THR A 120 3.37 -11.63 0.65
C THR A 120 2.39 -12.61 0.02
N PHE A 121 2.16 -13.77 0.65
CA PHE A 121 1.18 -14.76 0.19
C PHE A 121 -0.25 -14.26 0.44
N ASP A 122 -0.50 -13.68 1.60
CA ASP A 122 -1.79 -13.08 1.95
C ASP A 122 -2.18 -11.95 0.97
N VAL A 123 -1.21 -11.09 0.63
CA VAL A 123 -1.39 -10.07 -0.42
C VAL A 123 -1.70 -10.70 -1.77
N ALA A 124 -0.98 -11.74 -2.18
CA ALA A 124 -1.25 -12.42 -3.45
C ALA A 124 -2.68 -12.97 -3.52
N ARG A 125 -3.16 -13.59 -2.43
CA ARG A 125 -4.56 -14.03 -2.31
C ARG A 125 -5.53 -12.86 -2.45
N ALA A 126 -5.31 -11.76 -1.73
CA ALA A 126 -6.15 -10.58 -1.82
C ALA A 126 -6.21 -10.00 -3.25
N ARG A 127 -5.07 -9.95 -3.94
CA ARG A 127 -4.99 -9.48 -5.34
C ARG A 127 -5.76 -10.40 -6.30
N VAL A 128 -5.55 -11.72 -6.22
CA VAL A 128 -6.26 -12.69 -7.06
C VAL A 128 -7.76 -12.62 -6.83
N ARG A 129 -8.20 -12.53 -5.57
CA ARG A 129 -9.60 -12.34 -5.22
C ARG A 129 -10.16 -11.05 -5.82
N ARG A 130 -9.52 -9.91 -5.54
CA ARG A 130 -10.02 -8.59 -5.97
C ARG A 130 -10.12 -8.48 -7.49
N GLU A 131 -9.16 -9.02 -8.23
CA GLU A 131 -9.19 -9.04 -9.69
C GLU A 131 -10.33 -9.88 -10.28
N LYS A 132 -10.84 -10.89 -9.55
CA LYS A 132 -12.02 -11.68 -9.96
C LYS A 132 -13.34 -10.96 -9.71
N GLU A 133 -13.38 -10.10 -8.71
CA GLU A 133 -14.56 -9.33 -8.32
C GLU A 133 -14.77 -8.08 -9.19
N CYS A 134 -13.78 -7.73 -10.01
CA CYS A 134 -13.75 -6.50 -10.80
C CYS A 134 -13.80 -6.77 -12.31
N ARG A 135 -13.88 -5.69 -13.08
CA ARG A 135 -13.69 -5.76 -14.53
C ARG A 135 -12.27 -6.25 -14.87
N PRO A 136 -12.05 -6.84 -16.05
CA PRO A 136 -10.72 -7.30 -16.45
C PRO A 136 -9.66 -6.20 -16.32
N VAL A 137 -8.66 -6.45 -15.48
CA VAL A 137 -7.57 -5.52 -15.22
C VAL A 137 -6.47 -5.73 -16.26
N GLY A 138 -6.05 -4.64 -16.92
CA GLY A 138 -4.94 -4.70 -17.88
C GLY A 138 -3.59 -5.01 -17.21
N HIS A 139 -2.64 -5.53 -17.99
CA HIS A 139 -1.32 -5.92 -17.45
C HIS A 139 -0.56 -4.80 -16.72
N ILE A 140 -0.67 -3.56 -17.20
CA ILE A 140 -0.01 -2.40 -16.59
C ILE A 140 -0.64 -2.09 -15.22
N ALA A 141 -1.97 -2.07 -15.14
CA ALA A 141 -2.68 -1.85 -13.88
C ALA A 141 -2.36 -2.97 -12.87
N ALA A 142 -2.36 -4.24 -13.30
CA ALA A 142 -1.98 -5.35 -12.43
C ALA A 142 -0.53 -5.25 -11.92
N GLU A 143 0.40 -4.71 -12.72
CA GLU A 143 1.77 -4.42 -12.31
C GLU A 143 1.83 -3.32 -11.25
N ILE A 144 1.12 -2.21 -11.46
CA ILE A 144 1.03 -1.08 -10.51
C ILE A 144 0.45 -1.56 -9.18
N ALA A 145 -0.69 -2.24 -9.22
CA ALA A 145 -1.38 -2.73 -8.05
C ALA A 145 -0.54 -3.68 -7.19
N ARG A 146 0.29 -4.50 -7.86
CA ARG A 146 1.28 -5.35 -7.18
C ARG A 146 2.43 -4.53 -6.59
N GLY A 147 2.90 -3.53 -7.31
CA GLY A 147 3.94 -2.59 -6.87
C GLY A 147 3.53 -1.83 -5.61
N GLU A 148 2.29 -1.33 -5.55
CA GLU A 148 1.73 -0.64 -4.37
C GLU A 148 1.84 -1.50 -3.11
N MET A 149 1.39 -2.75 -3.18
CA MET A 149 1.47 -3.67 -2.04
C MET A 149 2.90 -4.09 -1.71
N ALA A 150 3.78 -4.16 -2.71
CA ALA A 150 5.19 -4.42 -2.47
C ALA A 150 5.87 -3.27 -1.70
N ILE A 151 5.48 -2.02 -1.98
CA ILE A 151 5.96 -0.85 -1.23
C ILE A 151 5.41 -0.90 0.21
N ILE A 152 4.11 -1.19 0.37
CA ILE A 152 3.49 -1.33 1.69
C ILE A 152 4.21 -2.40 2.51
N LEU A 153 4.38 -3.61 1.98
CA LEU A 153 5.14 -4.64 2.69
C LEU A 153 6.60 -4.26 2.91
N ALA A 154 7.22 -3.43 2.07
CA ALA A 154 8.60 -3.00 2.32
C ALA A 154 8.70 -2.02 3.50
N VAL A 155 7.70 -1.15 3.68
CA VAL A 155 7.66 -0.14 4.75
C VAL A 155 7.25 -0.74 6.10
N TRP A 156 6.27 -1.65 6.12
CA TRP A 156 5.65 -2.13 7.37
C TRP A 156 6.03 -3.56 7.80
N GLU A 157 6.78 -4.30 6.99
CA GLU A 157 7.13 -5.69 7.33
C GLU A 157 7.98 -5.80 8.60
N GLN A 158 7.53 -6.69 9.48
CA GLN A 158 8.27 -7.19 10.61
C GLN A 158 8.61 -8.66 10.37
N LYS A 159 9.72 -9.09 10.95
CA LYS A 159 10.13 -10.50 10.97
C LYS A 159 9.93 -11.04 12.38
N VAL A 160 9.13 -12.10 12.50
CA VAL A 160 8.86 -12.79 13.77
C VAL A 160 9.17 -14.27 13.55
N GLY A 161 10.31 -14.71 14.08
CA GLY A 161 10.84 -16.05 13.81
C GLY A 161 11.18 -16.26 12.34
N ASP A 162 10.56 -17.27 11.73
CA ASP A 162 10.66 -17.63 10.32
C ASP A 162 9.62 -16.93 9.43
N LYS A 163 8.65 -16.24 10.03
CA LYS A 163 7.56 -15.53 9.34
C LYS A 163 7.88 -14.05 9.15
N ALA A 164 7.35 -13.49 8.08
CA ALA A 164 7.46 -12.07 7.77
C ALA A 164 6.16 -11.52 7.19
N GLY A 165 5.80 -10.31 7.61
CA GLY A 165 4.64 -9.58 7.11
C GLY A 165 4.40 -8.30 7.90
N ALA A 166 3.44 -7.49 7.48
CA ALA A 166 3.05 -6.28 8.20
C ALA A 166 1.95 -6.59 9.22
N PRO A 167 2.01 -6.13 10.48
CA PRO A 167 0.92 -6.31 11.43
C PRO A 167 -0.40 -5.80 10.86
N ILE A 168 -1.44 -6.65 10.78
CA ILE A 168 -2.69 -6.27 10.10
C ILE A 168 -3.38 -5.09 10.78
N GLU A 169 -3.29 -4.97 12.10
CA GLU A 169 -3.82 -3.82 12.87
C GLU A 169 -3.17 -2.49 12.46
N TRP A 170 -1.87 -2.52 12.11
CA TRP A 170 -1.17 -1.33 11.60
C TRP A 170 -1.65 -0.97 10.21
N ILE A 171 -1.81 -1.98 9.34
CA ILE A 171 -2.33 -1.78 7.98
C ILE A 171 -3.77 -1.26 8.02
N LYS A 172 -4.60 -1.77 8.93
CA LYS A 172 -5.97 -1.31 9.16
C LYS A 172 -6.03 0.16 9.59
N THR A 173 -5.19 0.55 10.56
CA THR A 173 -5.10 1.96 10.98
C THR A 173 -4.64 2.84 9.82
N TRP A 174 -3.61 2.40 9.11
CA TRP A 174 -3.00 3.16 8.03
C TRP A 174 -3.89 3.31 6.80
N LEU A 175 -4.48 2.22 6.30
CA LEU A 175 -5.41 2.27 5.16
C LEU A 175 -6.77 2.81 5.58
N GLY A 176 -7.33 2.32 6.69
CA GLY A 176 -8.71 2.58 7.08
C GLY A 176 -8.96 3.93 7.74
N GLU A 177 -7.95 4.55 8.35
CA GLU A 177 -8.06 5.86 8.98
C GLU A 177 -7.15 6.90 8.32
N GLU A 178 -6.39 6.50 7.29
CA GLU A 178 -5.35 7.33 6.64
C GLU A 178 -4.38 7.96 7.66
N ARG A 179 -4.07 7.19 8.71
CA ARG A 179 -3.33 7.63 9.90
C ARG A 179 -2.18 6.68 10.21
N LEU A 180 -1.01 7.23 10.54
CA LEU A 180 0.11 6.40 11.00
C LEU A 180 -0.25 5.71 12.33
N PRO A 181 0.09 4.42 12.51
CA PRO A 181 -0.09 3.75 13.80
C PRO A 181 0.62 4.51 14.93
N GLU A 182 0.07 4.45 16.14
CA GLU A 182 0.62 5.18 17.28
C GLU A 182 2.07 4.77 17.57
N GLY A 183 2.95 5.75 17.75
CA GLY A 183 4.37 5.54 18.01
C GLY A 183 5.18 5.01 16.81
N TRP A 184 4.54 4.72 15.68
CA TRP A 184 5.22 4.25 14.49
C TRP A 184 6.05 5.37 13.85
N ARG A 185 7.26 5.01 13.43
CA ARG A 185 8.12 5.81 12.57
C ARG A 185 8.94 4.87 11.70
N ALA A 186 9.33 5.36 10.52
CA ALA A 186 10.28 4.63 9.70
C ALA A 186 11.58 4.37 10.48
N ASP A 187 12.00 3.11 10.53
CA ASP A 187 13.20 2.64 11.22
C ASP A 187 14.25 2.06 10.24
N ARG A 188 13.92 2.05 8.94
CA ARG A 188 14.75 1.52 7.86
C ARG A 188 14.55 2.35 6.59
N GLN A 189 15.48 2.20 5.65
CA GLN A 189 15.30 2.74 4.30
C GLN A 189 14.67 1.71 3.37
N VAL A 190 13.69 2.16 2.58
CA VAL A 190 13.01 1.32 1.57
C VAL A 190 13.41 1.77 0.17
N GLY A 191 14.02 0.86 -0.59
CA GLY A 191 14.45 1.10 -1.96
C GLY A 191 13.67 0.30 -3.00
N LEU A 192 14.07 0.53 -4.26
CA LEU A 192 13.52 -0.19 -5.41
C LEU A 192 13.81 -1.70 -5.33
N PHE A 193 14.98 -2.10 -4.82
CA PHE A 193 15.35 -3.51 -4.70
C PHE A 193 14.46 -4.27 -3.70
N ASP A 194 14.18 -3.67 -2.53
CA ASP A 194 13.30 -4.25 -1.51
C ASP A 194 11.89 -4.48 -2.05
N THR A 195 11.39 -3.46 -2.75
CA THR A 195 10.08 -3.46 -3.41
C THR A 195 10.03 -4.52 -4.52
N ARG A 196 11.06 -4.60 -5.38
CA ARG A 196 11.10 -5.57 -6.49
C ARG A 196 11.05 -7.01 -6.01
N ASN A 197 11.77 -7.34 -4.93
CA ASN A 197 11.78 -8.70 -4.38
C ASN A 197 10.38 -9.12 -3.89
N ARG A 198 9.69 -8.21 -3.19
CA ARG A 198 8.30 -8.43 -2.74
C ARG A 198 7.33 -8.53 -3.90
N ALA A 199 7.42 -7.63 -4.89
CA ALA A 199 6.58 -7.68 -6.08
C ALA A 199 6.74 -9.01 -6.82
N LYS A 200 7.97 -9.52 -6.96
CA LYS A 200 8.23 -10.84 -7.57
C LYS A 200 7.61 -11.99 -6.76
N ALA A 201 7.71 -11.95 -5.43
CA ALA A 201 7.10 -12.96 -4.56
C ALA A 201 5.56 -12.96 -4.71
N ILE A 202 4.93 -11.78 -4.64
CA ILE A 202 3.48 -11.63 -4.84
C ILE A 202 3.06 -12.17 -6.21
N MET A 203 3.81 -11.86 -7.28
CA MET A 203 3.54 -12.36 -8.63
C MET A 203 3.56 -13.88 -8.70
N ASN A 204 4.60 -14.51 -8.14
CA ASN A 204 4.73 -15.96 -8.13
C ASN A 204 3.59 -16.64 -7.36
N PHE A 205 3.31 -16.17 -6.14
CA PHE A 205 2.19 -16.71 -5.35
C PHE A 205 0.85 -16.51 -6.04
N SER A 206 0.63 -15.35 -6.68
CA SER A 206 -0.61 -15.11 -7.42
C SER A 206 -0.76 -16.05 -8.62
N ALA A 207 0.35 -16.40 -9.28
CA ALA A 207 0.34 -17.37 -10.37
C ALA A 207 0.05 -18.80 -9.86
N ASP A 208 0.59 -19.16 -8.69
CA ASP A 208 0.36 -20.48 -8.09
C ASP A 208 -1.09 -20.63 -7.58
N ILE A 209 -1.66 -19.59 -6.98
CA ILE A 209 -3.07 -19.57 -6.56
C ILE A 209 -3.98 -19.76 -7.78
N ARG A 210 -3.77 -18.99 -8.86
CA ARG A 210 -4.59 -19.11 -10.08
C ARG A 210 -4.49 -20.47 -10.78
N LYS A 211 -3.40 -21.22 -10.57
CA LYS A 211 -3.24 -22.58 -11.12
C LYS A 211 -3.93 -23.65 -10.26
N ALA A 212 -4.17 -23.36 -8.98
CA ALA A 212 -4.78 -24.29 -8.04
C ALA A 212 -6.31 -24.24 -8.06
N GLU A 213 -6.89 -23.24 -8.74
CA GLU A 213 -8.33 -23.03 -8.96
C GLU A 213 -8.78 -23.61 -10.30
#